data_AF-A0A662V2Q8-F1
#
_entry.id   AF-A0A662V2Q8-F1
#
_cell.length_a   1.000
_cell.length_b   1.000
_cell.length_c   1.000
_cell.angle_alpha   90.00
_cell.angle_beta   90.00
_cell.angle_gamma   90.00
#
_symmetry.space_group_name_H-M   'P 1'
#
loop_
_entity.id
_entity.type
_entity.pdbx_description
1 polymer ?
#
loop_
_entity_poly.entity_id
_entity_poly.type
_entity_poly.pdbx_seq_one_letter_code
_entity_poly.pdbx_strand_id
1 'polypeptide(L)'
;MTGRKWSKEEIEILKKYYPTASRELLMKMLPGRSWNAIQLKAGRLGLRRVAGNRCNLGPTPELAYIVGVLMGDGSVYVDKKGSYRIELQVRSEEFAKAFAQALKAIGLKPRVWGPYKPYTGKKPRYEVVAHSKEFVEWYRSLTIEKLEKLLEDDKLFISFLRGFYESDGSLCWKSKYKILAIYNNNLRLLEFIKRRLEALGFRKVRIYHNKGKTYMLTIQYNKEEILRLLTLMKPVIKNEVVDYKRLFAKSRPRDEKGRFIPLRQNSCGAKLLE
;
A
#
# COMPACT_ATOMS: atom_id res chain seq x y z
N MET A 1 -11.80 -31.00 42.79
CA MET A 1 -12.52 -29.74 42.46
C MET A 1 -13.29 -29.94 41.17
N THR A 2 -14.61 -29.95 41.23
CA THR A 2 -15.50 -30.10 40.07
C THR A 2 -15.48 -28.82 39.25
N GLY A 3 -14.92 -28.88 38.03
CA GLY A 3 -14.83 -27.70 37.16
C GLY A 3 -16.21 -27.15 36.81
N ARG A 4 -16.37 -25.83 36.88
CA ARG A 4 -17.60 -25.10 36.49
C ARG A 4 -18.12 -25.59 35.14
N LYS A 5 -19.33 -26.17 35.10
CA LYS A 5 -20.00 -26.66 33.88
C LYS A 5 -20.21 -25.52 32.88
N TRP A 6 -20.17 -25.83 31.58
CA TRP A 6 -20.44 -24.88 30.51
C TRP A 6 -21.95 -24.70 30.32
N SER A 7 -22.44 -23.46 30.33
CA SER A 7 -23.86 -23.17 30.08
C SER A 7 -24.19 -23.27 28.60
N LYS A 8 -25.49 -23.32 28.27
CA LYS A 8 -25.95 -23.34 26.86
C LYS A 8 -25.58 -22.03 26.16
N GLU A 9 -25.70 -20.91 26.86
CA GLU A 9 -25.38 -19.56 26.38
C GLU A 9 -23.88 -19.43 26.08
N GLU A 10 -23.01 -19.93 26.97
CA GLU A 10 -21.57 -19.93 26.73
C GLU A 10 -21.20 -20.78 25.50
N ILE A 11 -21.89 -21.90 25.28
CA ILE A 11 -21.71 -22.76 24.10
C ILE A 11 -22.15 -22.04 22.82
N GLU A 12 -23.30 -21.35 22.85
CA GLU A 12 -23.79 -20.58 21.70
C GLU A 12 -22.88 -19.39 21.35
N ILE A 13 -22.35 -18.70 22.37
CA ILE A 13 -21.31 -17.68 22.18
C ILE A 13 -20.08 -18.28 21.49
N LEU A 14 -19.61 -19.46 21.93
CA LEU A 14 -18.47 -20.12 21.30
C LEU A 14 -18.77 -20.50 19.85
N LYS A 15 -19.89 -21.15 19.56
CA LYS A 15 -20.23 -21.53 18.17
C LYS A 15 -20.26 -20.33 17.24
N LYS A 16 -20.86 -19.22 17.70
CA LYS A 16 -21.05 -18.02 16.90
C LYS A 16 -19.77 -17.20 16.72
N TYR A 17 -18.98 -17.04 17.79
CA TYR A 17 -17.89 -16.05 17.81
C TYR A 17 -16.49 -16.67 17.84
N TYR A 18 -16.32 -17.92 18.27
CA TYR A 18 -15.00 -18.55 18.32
C TYR A 18 -14.25 -18.55 16.98
N PRO A 19 -14.90 -18.74 15.81
CA PRO A 19 -14.20 -18.73 14.52
C PRO A 19 -13.52 -17.39 14.18
N THR A 20 -14.09 -16.25 14.58
CA THR A 20 -13.71 -14.93 14.05
C THR A 20 -13.35 -13.88 15.11
N ALA A 21 -13.93 -13.93 16.31
CA ALA A 21 -13.72 -12.93 17.34
C ALA A 21 -12.30 -13.00 17.93
N SER A 22 -11.74 -11.85 18.31
CA SER A 22 -10.42 -11.77 18.94
C SER A 22 -10.40 -12.50 20.30
N ARG A 23 -9.19 -12.79 20.81
CA ARG A 23 -9.01 -13.39 22.14
C ARG A 23 -9.63 -12.51 23.22
N GLU A 24 -9.40 -11.21 23.15
CA GLU A 24 -9.86 -10.22 24.12
C GLU A 24 -11.39 -10.15 24.14
N LEU A 25 -12.01 -10.13 22.95
CA LEU A 25 -13.47 -10.07 22.83
C LEU A 25 -14.14 -11.33 23.37
N LEU A 26 -13.59 -12.52 23.09
CA LEU A 26 -14.11 -13.78 23.63
C LEU A 26 -13.97 -13.86 25.15
N MET A 27 -12.86 -13.38 25.71
CA MET A 27 -12.67 -13.31 27.17
C MET A 27 -13.64 -12.31 27.83
N LYS A 28 -14.03 -11.24 27.13
CA LYS A 28 -15.05 -10.29 27.59
C LYS A 28 -16.48 -10.90 27.53
N MET A 29 -16.79 -11.66 26.48
CA MET A 29 -18.10 -12.32 26.33
C MET A 29 -18.29 -13.53 27.25
N LEU A 30 -17.19 -14.14 27.72
CA LEU A 30 -17.20 -15.32 28.58
C LEU A 30 -16.49 -15.02 29.92
N PRO A 31 -17.05 -14.13 30.75
CA PRO A 31 -16.41 -13.71 31.98
C PRO A 31 -16.19 -14.90 32.94
N GLY A 32 -14.97 -15.01 33.46
CA GLY A 32 -14.54 -16.11 34.32
C GLY A 32 -14.07 -17.37 33.59
N ARG A 33 -13.99 -17.37 32.25
CA ARG A 33 -13.31 -18.42 31.48
C ARG A 33 -11.93 -17.93 31.04
N SER A 34 -10.89 -18.69 31.39
CA SER A 34 -9.55 -18.44 30.86
C SER A 34 -9.49 -18.77 29.37
N TRP A 35 -8.53 -18.18 28.65
CA TRP A 35 -8.31 -18.49 27.24
C TRP A 35 -8.09 -19.99 26.99
N ASN A 36 -7.32 -20.66 27.87
CA ASN A 36 -7.11 -22.11 27.79
C ASN A 36 -8.43 -22.89 27.92
N ALA A 37 -9.31 -22.51 28.85
CA ALA A 37 -10.61 -23.16 29.02
C ALA A 37 -11.48 -23.01 27.76
N ILE A 38 -11.48 -21.81 27.15
CA ILE A 38 -12.18 -21.51 25.90
C ILE A 38 -11.65 -22.39 24.75
N GLN A 39 -10.33 -22.46 24.57
CA GLN A 39 -9.72 -23.29 23.52
C GLN A 39 -10.04 -24.77 23.69
N LEU A 40 -9.93 -25.30 24.92
CA LEU A 40 -10.26 -26.70 25.21
C LEU A 40 -11.72 -27.03 24.91
N LYS A 41 -12.65 -26.14 25.31
CA LYS A 41 -14.07 -26.35 25.03
C LYS A 41 -14.38 -26.26 23.55
N ALA A 42 -13.83 -25.28 22.84
CA ALA A 42 -14.02 -25.12 21.41
C ALA A 42 -13.48 -26.32 20.62
N GLY A 43 -12.32 -26.86 21.01
CA GLY A 43 -11.77 -28.09 20.45
C GLY A 43 -12.71 -29.29 20.64
N ARG A 44 -13.30 -29.45 21.83
CA ARG A 44 -14.32 -30.49 22.11
C ARG A 44 -15.62 -30.31 21.30
N LEU A 45 -15.90 -29.09 20.85
CA LEU A 45 -17.05 -28.76 19.99
C LEU A 45 -16.70 -28.83 18.49
N GLY A 46 -15.47 -29.22 18.12
CA GLY A 46 -15.01 -29.24 16.73
C GLY A 46 -14.84 -27.86 16.10
N LEU A 47 -14.89 -26.78 16.89
CA LEU A 47 -14.79 -25.42 16.40
C LEU A 47 -13.32 -25.10 16.07
N ARG A 48 -13.08 -24.63 14.85
CA ARG A 48 -11.78 -24.11 14.44
C ARG A 48 -11.84 -22.60 14.37
N ARG A 49 -10.79 -21.95 14.87
CA ARG A 49 -10.59 -20.53 14.57
C ARG A 49 -10.28 -20.44 13.08
N VAL A 50 -10.89 -19.49 12.39
CA VAL A 50 -10.35 -19.05 11.11
C VAL A 50 -8.92 -18.61 11.40
N ALA A 51 -7.95 -19.11 10.62
CA ALA A 51 -6.53 -18.89 10.86
C ALA A 51 -6.27 -17.44 11.28
N GLY A 52 -5.64 -17.27 12.44
CA GLY A 52 -5.51 -15.97 13.10
C GLY A 52 -4.80 -14.95 12.21
N ASN A 53 -5.39 -13.76 12.14
CA ASN A 53 -5.10 -12.62 11.26
C ASN A 53 -5.50 -12.85 9.80
N ARG A 54 -6.81 -12.71 9.51
CA ARG A 54 -7.19 -12.28 8.16
C ARG A 54 -6.52 -10.96 7.88
N CYS A 55 -5.90 -10.85 6.71
CA CYS A 55 -5.37 -9.57 6.28
C CYS A 55 -6.51 -8.65 5.86
N ASN A 56 -6.39 -7.35 6.14
CA ASN A 56 -7.37 -6.37 5.69
C ASN A 56 -7.18 -6.13 4.19
N LEU A 57 -8.02 -6.77 3.38
CA LEU A 57 -8.06 -6.62 1.93
C LEU A 57 -9.06 -5.53 1.47
N GLY A 58 -9.55 -4.71 2.40
CA GLY A 58 -10.38 -3.55 2.10
C GLY A 58 -9.58 -2.39 1.49
N PRO A 59 -10.26 -1.45 0.82
CA PRO A 59 -9.65 -0.31 0.14
C PRO A 59 -9.01 0.66 1.15
N THR A 60 -7.74 0.41 1.48
CA THR A 60 -6.94 1.21 2.41
C THR A 60 -5.70 1.76 1.71
N PRO A 61 -5.18 2.93 2.13
CA PRO A 61 -3.94 3.48 1.59
C PRO A 61 -2.77 2.50 1.65
N GLU A 62 -2.68 1.72 2.73
CA GLU A 62 -1.63 0.73 2.96
C GLU A 62 -1.73 -0.43 1.96
N LEU A 63 -2.95 -0.95 1.73
CA LEU A 63 -3.17 -1.98 0.72
C LEU A 63 -2.86 -1.46 -0.69
N ALA A 64 -3.31 -0.26 -1.02
CA ALA A 64 -3.04 0.37 -2.31
C ALA A 64 -1.53 0.52 -2.55
N TYR A 65 -0.80 1.02 -1.54
CA TYR A 65 0.66 1.12 -1.58
C TYR A 65 1.34 -0.24 -1.78
N ILE A 66 0.92 -1.28 -1.04
CA ILE A 66 1.43 -2.64 -1.19
C ILE A 66 1.22 -3.14 -2.63
N VAL A 67 0.03 -2.98 -3.19
CA VAL A 67 -0.27 -3.39 -4.57
C VAL A 67 0.62 -2.65 -5.56
N GLY A 68 0.83 -1.34 -5.36
CA GLY A 68 1.75 -0.56 -6.18
C GLY A 68 3.18 -1.12 -6.17
N VAL A 69 3.72 -1.42 -4.99
CA VAL A 69 5.06 -2.01 -4.85
C VAL A 69 5.14 -3.39 -5.52
N LEU A 70 4.12 -4.23 -5.32
CA LEU A 70 4.09 -5.59 -5.85
C LEU A 70 3.93 -5.65 -7.38
N MET A 71 3.35 -4.62 -8.01
CA MET A 71 3.25 -4.51 -9.46
C MET A 71 4.52 -4.01 -10.14
N GLY A 72 5.53 -3.56 -9.37
CA GLY A 72 6.85 -3.18 -9.88
C GLY A 72 7.96 -4.14 -9.44
N ASP A 73 8.43 -4.01 -8.19
CA ASP A 73 9.61 -4.74 -7.67
C ASP A 73 9.27 -5.98 -6.82
N GLY A 74 8.01 -6.15 -6.43
CA GLY A 74 7.61 -7.24 -5.55
C GLY A 74 7.35 -8.57 -6.26
N SER A 75 7.25 -9.64 -5.48
CA SER A 75 6.98 -10.99 -5.96
C SER A 75 5.95 -11.68 -5.07
N VAL A 76 4.93 -12.28 -5.70
CA VAL A 76 3.83 -12.96 -5.01
C VAL A 76 3.68 -14.37 -5.57
N TYR A 77 4.04 -15.38 -4.78
CA TYR A 77 4.12 -16.75 -5.27
C TYR A 77 3.85 -17.81 -4.20
N VAL A 78 3.67 -19.06 -4.63
CA VAL A 78 3.65 -20.23 -3.75
C VAL A 78 4.99 -20.92 -3.96
N ASP A 79 5.77 -21.10 -2.90
CA ASP A 79 7.07 -21.75 -3.00
C ASP A 79 6.96 -23.27 -3.19
N LYS A 80 8.10 -23.93 -3.43
CA LYS A 80 8.17 -25.39 -3.64
C LYS A 80 7.68 -26.21 -2.43
N LYS A 81 7.59 -25.60 -1.24
CA LYS A 81 7.09 -26.22 -0.01
C LYS A 81 5.61 -25.92 0.25
N GLY A 82 4.92 -25.25 -0.68
CA GLY A 82 3.51 -24.88 -0.56
C GLY A 82 3.27 -23.62 0.28
N SER A 83 4.30 -22.83 0.58
CA SER A 83 4.15 -21.59 1.36
C SER A 83 3.77 -20.42 0.46
N TYR A 84 2.70 -19.71 0.83
CA TYR A 84 2.19 -18.54 0.12
C TYR A 84 2.97 -17.30 0.54
N ARG A 85 3.87 -16.82 -0.32
CA ARG A 85 4.86 -15.78 -0.04
C ARG A 85 4.56 -14.47 -0.76
N ILE A 86 4.77 -13.38 -0.04
CA ILE A 86 4.79 -12.00 -0.51
C ILE A 86 6.20 -11.49 -0.22
N GLU A 87 6.93 -11.06 -1.23
CA GLU A 87 8.37 -10.78 -1.12
C GLU A 87 8.76 -9.49 -1.83
N LEU A 88 9.70 -8.74 -1.26
CA LEU A 88 10.34 -7.57 -1.86
C LEU A 88 11.85 -7.62 -1.59
N GLN A 89 12.66 -7.47 -2.65
CA GLN A 89 14.13 -7.41 -2.56
C GLN A 89 14.70 -6.10 -3.11
N VAL A 90 15.06 -5.17 -2.23
CA VAL A 90 15.44 -3.79 -2.59
C VAL A 90 16.76 -3.37 -1.97
N ARG A 91 17.37 -2.31 -2.50
CA ARG A 91 18.64 -1.77 -1.97
C ARG A 91 18.46 -0.79 -0.82
N SER A 92 17.36 -0.03 -0.82
CA SER A 92 17.07 0.93 0.26
C SER A 92 16.41 0.22 1.44
N GLU A 93 16.95 0.49 2.62
CA GLU A 93 16.40 0.03 3.88
C GLU A 93 15.07 0.72 4.20
N GLU A 94 14.98 2.02 3.89
CA GLU A 94 13.79 2.84 4.13
C GLU A 94 12.61 2.34 3.31
N PHE A 95 12.84 1.99 2.03
CA PHE A 95 11.80 1.41 1.18
C PHE A 95 11.36 0.03 1.69
N ALA A 96 12.31 -0.82 2.10
CA ALA A 96 12.01 -2.11 2.72
C ALA A 96 11.18 -1.94 4.02
N LYS A 97 11.58 -1.02 4.90
CA LYS A 97 10.87 -0.71 6.15
C LYS A 97 9.46 -0.18 5.88
N ALA A 98 9.28 0.71 4.90
CA ALA A 98 7.98 1.23 4.53
C ALA A 98 7.03 0.13 4.01
N PHE A 99 7.54 -0.77 3.18
CA PHE A 99 6.78 -1.94 2.71
C PHE A 99 6.40 -2.88 3.86
N ALA A 100 7.34 -3.18 4.77
CA ALA A 100 7.06 -3.99 5.95
C ALA A 100 6.03 -3.34 6.89
N GLN A 101 6.09 -2.02 7.08
CA GLN A 101 5.10 -1.30 7.89
C GLN A 101 3.70 -1.38 7.26
N ALA A 102 3.59 -1.22 5.93
CA ALA A 102 2.32 -1.35 5.23
C ALA A 102 1.75 -2.77 5.36
N LEU A 103 2.58 -3.81 5.14
CA LEU A 103 2.17 -5.21 5.34
C LEU A 103 1.67 -5.46 6.77
N LYS A 104 2.36 -4.92 7.77
CA LYS A 104 1.94 -5.01 9.18
C LYS A 104 0.60 -4.31 9.42
N ALA A 105 0.37 -3.16 8.81
CA ALA A 105 -0.87 -2.39 8.94
C ALA A 105 -2.09 -3.13 8.38
N ILE A 106 -1.92 -3.93 7.32
CA ILE A 106 -2.98 -4.81 6.81
C ILE A 106 -3.08 -6.14 7.59
N GLY A 107 -2.40 -6.28 8.73
CA GLY A 107 -2.51 -7.43 9.62
C GLY A 107 -1.54 -8.58 9.34
N LEU A 108 -0.62 -8.44 8.37
CA LEU A 108 0.41 -9.43 8.08
C LEU A 108 1.59 -9.33 9.06
N LYS A 109 2.44 -10.36 9.04
CA LYS A 109 3.61 -10.48 9.91
C LYS A 109 4.89 -10.54 9.07
N PRO A 110 5.33 -9.42 8.48
CA PRO A 110 6.53 -9.40 7.67
C PRO A 110 7.77 -9.62 8.51
N ARG A 111 8.75 -10.31 7.94
CA ARG A 111 10.13 -10.35 8.39
C ARG A 111 10.95 -9.46 7.46
N VAL A 112 11.90 -8.74 8.03
CA VAL A 112 12.86 -7.92 7.29
C VAL A 112 14.24 -8.44 7.61
N TRP A 113 15.04 -8.67 6.58
CA TRP A 113 16.43 -9.08 6.73
C TRP A 113 17.35 -8.24 5.85
N GLY A 114 18.65 -8.39 6.09
CA GLY A 114 19.71 -7.76 5.32
C GLY A 114 20.34 -6.55 6.04
N PRO A 115 21.26 -5.84 5.35
CA PRO A 115 21.61 -6.07 3.95
C PRO A 115 22.43 -7.37 3.78
N TYR A 116 21.98 -8.27 2.92
CA TYR A 116 22.74 -9.48 2.58
C TYR A 116 23.81 -9.14 1.55
N LYS A 117 25.07 -9.57 1.77
CA LYS A 117 26.13 -9.53 0.76
C LYS A 117 26.01 -10.76 -0.14
N PRO A 118 25.60 -10.63 -1.41
CA PRO A 118 25.60 -11.77 -2.32
C PRO A 118 27.03 -12.27 -2.56
N TYR A 119 27.19 -13.56 -2.83
CA TYR A 119 28.49 -14.20 -3.14
C TYR A 119 29.19 -13.64 -4.39
N THR A 120 28.48 -12.88 -5.22
CA THR A 120 28.99 -12.23 -6.43
C THR A 120 28.93 -10.72 -6.23
N GLY A 121 29.72 -9.93 -6.97
CA GLY A 121 29.84 -8.46 -6.88
C GLY A 121 28.56 -7.61 -7.08
N LYS A 122 27.38 -8.23 -6.97
CA LYS A 122 26.09 -7.58 -6.80
C LYS A 122 26.07 -6.76 -5.50
N LYS A 123 25.43 -5.60 -5.56
CA LYS A 123 25.25 -4.73 -4.38
C LYS A 123 24.36 -5.42 -3.32
N PRO A 124 24.61 -5.18 -2.02
CA PRO A 124 23.79 -5.72 -0.94
C PRO A 124 22.30 -5.33 -1.07
N ARG A 125 21.42 -6.19 -0.56
CA ARG A 125 19.96 -5.98 -0.59
C ARG A 125 19.29 -6.32 0.74
N TYR A 126 18.23 -5.58 1.03
CA TYR A 126 17.25 -5.93 2.05
C TYR A 126 16.17 -6.80 1.44
N GLU A 127 15.66 -7.74 2.24
CA GLU A 127 14.57 -8.62 1.86
C GLU A 127 13.44 -8.48 2.87
N VAL A 128 12.21 -8.30 2.38
CA VAL A 128 10.98 -8.29 3.18
C VAL A 128 10.12 -9.45 2.75
N VAL A 129 9.69 -10.30 3.68
CA VAL A 129 8.81 -11.43 3.40
C VAL A 129 7.66 -11.51 4.38
N ALA A 130 6.45 -11.66 3.86
CA ALA A 130 5.27 -12.04 4.62
C ALA A 130 4.62 -13.30 4.02
N HIS A 131 3.84 -14.01 4.84
CA HIS A 131 3.12 -15.21 4.42
C HIS A 131 1.62 -15.03 4.61
N SER A 132 0.84 -15.26 3.55
CA SER A 132 -0.62 -15.27 3.62
C SER A 132 -1.23 -15.93 2.39
N LYS A 133 -1.95 -17.04 2.61
CA LYS A 133 -2.73 -17.71 1.56
C LYS A 133 -3.81 -16.78 1.00
N GLU A 134 -4.58 -16.17 1.90
CA GLU A 134 -5.66 -15.24 1.57
C GLU A 134 -5.19 -14.09 0.68
N PHE A 135 -4.10 -13.42 1.06
CA PHE A 135 -3.56 -12.30 0.27
C PHE A 135 -3.06 -12.77 -1.10
N VAL A 136 -2.30 -13.86 -1.15
CA VAL A 136 -1.70 -14.35 -2.41
C VAL A 136 -2.78 -14.78 -3.40
N GLU A 137 -3.82 -15.47 -2.93
CA GLU A 137 -4.96 -15.87 -3.77
C GLU A 137 -5.77 -14.66 -4.23
N TRP A 138 -6.03 -13.70 -3.34
CA TRP A 138 -6.69 -12.44 -3.70
C TRP A 138 -5.90 -11.65 -4.73
N TYR A 139 -4.60 -11.43 -4.50
CA TYR A 139 -3.72 -10.66 -5.38
C TYR A 139 -3.64 -11.28 -6.77
N ARG A 140 -3.50 -12.61 -6.85
CA ARG A 140 -3.49 -13.34 -8.14
C ARG A 140 -4.82 -13.25 -8.88
N SER A 141 -5.92 -12.97 -8.18
CA SER A 141 -7.24 -12.79 -8.79
C SER A 141 -7.51 -11.36 -9.29
N LEU A 142 -6.59 -10.41 -9.03
CA LEU A 142 -6.75 -9.02 -9.45
C LEU A 142 -6.68 -8.90 -10.98
N THR A 143 -7.75 -8.36 -11.54
CA THR A 143 -7.80 -7.87 -12.92
C THR A 143 -7.67 -6.35 -12.92
N ILE A 144 -7.50 -5.73 -14.09
CA ILE A 144 -7.46 -4.26 -14.20
C ILE A 144 -8.77 -3.65 -13.67
N GLU A 145 -9.92 -4.27 -13.94
CA GLU A 145 -11.23 -3.80 -13.51
C GLU A 145 -11.39 -3.86 -11.98
N LYS A 146 -10.89 -4.94 -11.35
CA LYS A 146 -10.86 -5.05 -9.89
C LYS A 146 -9.90 -4.04 -9.26
N LEU A 147 -8.77 -3.78 -9.92
CA LEU A 147 -7.81 -2.76 -9.49
C LEU A 147 -8.41 -1.35 -9.58
N GLU A 148 -9.10 -1.03 -10.68
CA GLU A 148 -9.81 0.24 -10.88
C GLU A 148 -10.82 0.48 -9.75
N LYS A 149 -11.63 -0.53 -9.44
CA LYS A 149 -12.59 -0.47 -8.32
C LYS A 149 -11.92 -0.32 -6.96
N LEU A 150 -10.81 -1.04 -6.73
CA LEU A 150 -10.05 -0.93 -5.47
C LEU A 150 -9.49 0.48 -5.27
N LEU A 151 -9.12 1.15 -6.36
CA LEU A 151 -8.44 2.44 -6.36
C LEU A 151 -9.37 3.61 -6.73
N GLU A 152 -10.70 3.43 -6.67
CA GLU A 152 -11.67 4.43 -7.12
C GLU A 152 -11.44 5.81 -6.49
N ASP A 153 -11.17 5.85 -5.18
CA ASP A 153 -10.79 7.06 -4.45
C ASP A 153 -9.38 7.56 -4.80
N ASP A 154 -9.22 8.88 -4.94
CA ASP A 154 -7.96 9.50 -5.35
C ASP A 154 -6.84 9.34 -4.33
N LYS A 155 -7.14 9.31 -3.03
CA LYS A 155 -6.13 9.06 -1.99
C LYS A 155 -5.60 7.63 -2.09
N LEU A 156 -6.46 6.66 -2.43
CA LEU A 156 -6.04 5.28 -2.69
C LEU A 156 -5.18 5.20 -3.95
N PHE A 157 -5.61 5.81 -5.05
CA PHE A 157 -4.83 5.86 -6.28
C PHE A 157 -3.46 6.50 -6.08
N ILE A 158 -3.37 7.62 -5.36
CA ILE A 158 -2.08 8.27 -5.05
C ILE A 158 -1.19 7.37 -4.18
N SER A 159 -1.78 6.61 -3.25
CA SER A 159 -1.02 5.67 -2.42
C SER A 159 -0.49 4.48 -3.22
N PHE A 160 -1.29 3.96 -4.16
CA PHE A 160 -0.86 2.98 -5.16
C PHE A 160 0.27 3.53 -6.02
N LEU A 161 0.09 4.72 -6.59
CA LEU A 161 1.05 5.34 -7.48
C LEU A 161 2.37 5.62 -6.78
N ARG A 162 2.35 5.99 -5.48
CA ARG A 162 3.55 6.09 -4.65
C ARG A 162 4.31 4.77 -4.64
N GLY A 163 3.68 3.67 -4.26
CA GLY A 163 4.33 2.36 -4.20
C GLY A 163 4.90 1.92 -5.57
N PHE A 164 4.10 2.13 -6.62
CA PHE A 164 4.49 1.80 -7.99
C PHE A 164 5.65 2.66 -8.49
N TYR A 165 5.64 3.97 -8.21
CA TYR A 165 6.72 4.88 -8.54
C TYR A 165 8.00 4.55 -7.77
N GLU A 166 7.92 4.15 -6.51
CA GLU A 166 9.10 3.74 -5.74
C GLU A 166 9.77 2.50 -6.30
N SER A 167 9.01 1.60 -6.92
CA SER A 167 9.56 0.48 -7.68
C SER A 167 10.08 0.91 -9.05
N ASP A 168 9.19 1.29 -9.96
CA ASP A 168 9.49 1.41 -11.40
C ASP A 168 9.73 2.85 -11.89
N GLY A 169 9.62 3.81 -10.99
CA GLY A 169 9.82 5.22 -11.27
C GLY A 169 11.29 5.63 -11.47
N SER A 170 11.50 6.70 -12.20
CA SER A 170 12.76 7.40 -12.31
C SER A 170 12.51 8.89 -12.34
N LEU A 171 13.38 9.64 -11.67
CA LEU A 171 13.44 11.10 -11.76
C LEU A 171 14.78 11.44 -12.40
N CYS A 172 14.77 11.70 -13.70
CA CYS A 172 16.00 11.94 -14.45
C CYS A 172 16.09 13.38 -14.96
N TRP A 173 17.30 13.90 -15.01
CA TRP A 173 17.60 15.18 -15.63
C TRP A 173 17.71 15.02 -17.15
N LYS A 174 17.04 15.89 -17.89
CA LYS A 174 17.24 16.09 -19.33
C LYS A 174 17.50 17.56 -19.59
N SER A 175 18.76 17.91 -19.83
CA SER A 175 19.20 19.29 -20.09
C SER A 175 18.67 20.25 -19.01
N LYS A 176 17.75 21.17 -19.33
CA LYS A 176 17.18 22.18 -18.41
C LYS A 176 15.98 21.71 -17.57
N TYR A 177 15.45 20.50 -17.78
CA TYR A 177 14.21 20.05 -17.16
C TYR A 177 14.33 18.65 -16.55
N LYS A 178 13.45 18.35 -15.58
CA LYS A 178 13.29 17.01 -15.01
C LYS A 178 12.22 16.25 -15.75
N ILE A 179 12.41 14.95 -15.86
CA ILE A 179 11.41 14.02 -16.36
C ILE A 179 11.11 13.03 -15.24
N LEU A 180 9.84 12.98 -14.85
CA LEU A 180 9.30 11.87 -14.09
C LEU A 180 8.86 10.81 -15.10
N ALA A 181 9.44 9.62 -14.99
CA ALA A 181 9.13 8.47 -15.83
C ALA A 181 8.80 7.25 -14.97
N ILE A 182 7.91 6.39 -15.45
CA ILE A 182 7.62 5.08 -14.88
C ILE A 182 7.74 4.06 -16.01
N TYR A 183 8.51 3.00 -15.78
CA TYR A 183 8.78 1.97 -16.78
C TYR A 183 8.09 0.67 -16.40
N ASN A 184 7.26 0.09 -17.28
CA ASN A 184 6.63 -1.19 -16.99
C ASN A 184 6.30 -1.93 -18.29
N ASN A 185 6.18 -3.25 -18.24
CA ASN A 185 5.83 -4.07 -19.41
C ASN A 185 4.31 -4.20 -19.62
N ASN A 186 3.51 -3.83 -18.62
CA ASN A 186 2.05 -3.88 -18.67
C ASN A 186 1.48 -2.56 -19.20
N LEU A 187 1.26 -2.50 -20.52
CA LEU A 187 0.70 -1.32 -21.19
C LEU A 187 -0.68 -0.94 -20.63
N ARG A 188 -1.56 -1.93 -20.38
CA ARG A 188 -2.92 -1.68 -19.85
C ARG A 188 -2.88 -1.01 -18.47
N LEU A 189 -1.92 -1.41 -17.62
CA LEU A 189 -1.70 -0.79 -16.32
C LEU A 189 -1.26 0.68 -16.48
N LEU A 190 -0.33 0.95 -17.41
CA LEU A 190 0.10 2.32 -17.69
C LEU A 190 -1.03 3.18 -18.26
N GLU A 191 -1.89 2.63 -19.11
CA GLU A 191 -3.08 3.32 -19.65
C GLU A 191 -4.09 3.66 -18.56
N PHE A 192 -4.32 2.75 -17.60
CA PHE A 192 -5.10 3.04 -16.40
C PHE A 192 -4.50 4.20 -15.60
N ILE A 193 -3.20 4.14 -15.29
CA ILE A 193 -2.50 5.19 -14.55
C ILE A 193 -2.57 6.54 -15.29
N LYS A 194 -2.38 6.53 -16.61
CA LYS A 194 -2.50 7.72 -17.46
C LYS A 194 -3.87 8.36 -17.31
N ARG A 195 -4.96 7.59 -17.49
CA ARG A 195 -6.33 8.11 -17.36
C ARG A 195 -6.60 8.72 -15.99
N ARG A 196 -6.11 8.08 -14.91
CA ARG A 196 -6.27 8.60 -13.54
C ARG A 196 -5.46 9.86 -13.28
N LEU A 197 -4.24 9.96 -13.80
CA LEU A 197 -3.46 11.19 -13.74
C LEU A 197 -4.14 12.33 -14.52
N GLU A 198 -4.66 12.05 -15.71
CA GLU A 198 -5.40 13.04 -16.51
C GLU A 198 -6.68 13.51 -15.77
N ALA A 199 -7.42 12.60 -15.14
CA ALA A 199 -8.59 12.94 -14.32
C ALA A 199 -8.25 13.81 -13.09
N LEU A 200 -7.05 13.64 -12.51
CA LEU A 200 -6.50 14.51 -11.46
C LEU A 200 -6.00 15.87 -11.97
N GLY A 201 -6.12 16.12 -13.28
CA GLY A 201 -5.73 17.37 -13.94
C GLY A 201 -4.24 17.46 -14.27
N PHE A 202 -3.50 16.35 -14.31
CA PHE A 202 -2.15 16.35 -14.87
C PHE A 202 -2.22 16.35 -16.39
N ARG A 203 -1.56 17.34 -17.01
CA ARG A 203 -1.51 17.49 -18.47
C ARG A 203 -0.27 16.79 -19.02
N LYS A 204 -0.28 16.55 -20.34
CA LYS A 204 0.87 15.98 -21.08
C LYS A 204 1.39 14.66 -20.49
N VAL A 205 0.49 13.84 -19.92
CA VAL A 205 0.80 12.47 -19.55
C VAL A 205 0.86 11.63 -20.83
N ARG A 206 2.00 11.01 -21.10
CA ARG A 206 2.22 10.27 -22.34
C ARG A 206 2.84 8.91 -22.07
N ILE A 207 2.48 7.94 -22.90
CA ILE A 207 3.07 6.59 -22.89
C ILE A 207 3.84 6.41 -24.18
N TYR A 208 5.05 5.88 -24.06
CA TYR A 208 5.95 5.60 -25.17
C TYR A 208 6.40 4.15 -25.11
N HIS A 209 6.58 3.53 -26.28
CA HIS A 209 7.34 2.29 -26.37
C HIS A 209 8.80 2.57 -25.99
N ASN A 210 9.37 1.71 -25.16
CA ASN A 210 10.78 1.72 -24.77
C ASN A 210 11.44 0.41 -25.26
N LYS A 211 12.68 0.13 -24.87
CA LYS A 211 13.40 -1.07 -25.29
C LYS A 211 12.66 -2.38 -24.92
N GLY A 212 12.64 -3.33 -25.86
CA GLY A 212 12.04 -4.65 -25.67
C GLY A 212 10.52 -4.56 -25.49
N LYS A 213 9.96 -5.28 -24.51
CA LYS A 213 8.53 -5.23 -24.16
C LYS A 213 8.19 -4.17 -23.10
N THR A 214 9.06 -3.18 -22.92
CA THR A 214 8.91 -2.17 -21.86
C THR A 214 8.28 -0.92 -22.44
N TYR A 215 7.36 -0.31 -21.70
CA TYR A 215 6.77 0.98 -22.00
C TYR A 215 7.19 2.00 -20.94
N MET A 216 7.13 3.28 -21.29
CA MET A 216 7.45 4.39 -20.41
C MET A 216 6.28 5.36 -20.34
N LEU A 217 5.68 5.52 -19.15
CA LEU A 217 4.75 6.61 -18.85
C LEU A 217 5.54 7.81 -18.34
N THR A 218 5.23 9.02 -18.82
CA THR A 218 5.91 10.24 -18.40
C THR A 218 4.99 11.45 -18.35
N ILE A 219 5.29 12.39 -17.45
CA ILE A 219 4.70 13.74 -17.40
C ILE A 219 5.72 14.70 -18.01
N GLN A 220 5.43 15.21 -19.20
CA GLN A 220 6.41 15.93 -20.00
C GLN A 220 6.54 17.42 -19.65
N TYR A 221 7.79 17.85 -19.43
CA TYR A 221 8.25 19.24 -19.48
C TYR A 221 7.45 20.24 -18.63
N ASN A 222 6.96 19.80 -17.47
CA ASN A 222 6.29 20.69 -16.53
C ASN A 222 6.79 20.43 -15.11
N LYS A 223 7.74 21.27 -14.67
CA LYS A 223 8.34 21.17 -13.34
C LYS A 223 7.29 21.29 -12.24
N GLU A 224 6.27 22.12 -12.42
CA GLU A 224 5.22 22.32 -11.42
C GLU A 224 4.34 21.09 -11.27
N GLU A 225 3.97 20.44 -12.38
CA GLU A 225 3.22 19.19 -12.35
C GLU A 225 4.03 18.05 -11.73
N ILE A 226 5.32 17.93 -12.04
CA ILE A 226 6.19 16.93 -11.42
C ILE A 226 6.29 17.18 -9.91
N LEU A 227 6.50 18.43 -9.49
CA LEU A 227 6.56 18.78 -8.07
C LEU A 227 5.22 18.55 -7.37
N ARG A 228 4.09 18.87 -8.02
CA ARG A 228 2.75 18.60 -7.52
C ARG A 228 2.57 17.10 -7.31
N LEU A 229 2.94 16.27 -8.28
CA LEU A 229 2.80 14.83 -8.15
C LEU A 229 3.70 14.25 -7.03
N LEU A 230 4.97 14.66 -6.96
CA LEU A 230 5.86 14.25 -5.88
C LEU A 230 5.36 14.68 -4.50
N THR A 231 4.72 15.85 -4.41
CA THR A 231 4.11 16.37 -3.17
C THR A 231 2.90 15.54 -2.74
N LEU A 232 2.09 15.08 -3.70
CA LEU A 232 0.96 14.20 -3.43
C LEU A 232 1.44 12.80 -2.99
N MET A 233 2.37 12.22 -3.74
CA MET A 233 2.86 10.85 -3.49
C MET A 233 3.73 10.75 -2.23
N LYS A 234 4.56 11.74 -1.93
CA LYS A 234 5.56 11.71 -0.84
C LYS A 234 6.39 10.41 -0.84
N PRO A 235 7.10 10.09 -1.94
CA PRO A 235 7.90 8.86 -2.04
C PRO A 235 8.96 8.80 -0.94
N VAL A 236 9.29 7.61 -0.46
CA VAL A 236 10.29 7.40 0.59
C VAL A 236 11.69 7.64 0.05
N ILE A 237 11.99 7.09 -1.14
CA ILE A 237 13.37 7.10 -1.67
C ILE A 237 13.57 7.97 -2.91
N LYS A 238 12.52 8.18 -3.71
CA LYS A 238 12.56 8.99 -4.94
C LYS A 238 11.97 10.37 -4.66
N ASN A 239 12.22 10.91 -3.47
CA ASN A 239 11.92 12.28 -3.13
C ASN A 239 13.13 13.15 -3.47
N GLU A 240 12.86 14.37 -3.91
CA GLU A 240 13.90 15.34 -4.25
C GLU A 240 13.87 16.56 -3.33
N VAL A 241 13.27 16.40 -2.15
CA VAL A 241 12.85 17.56 -1.35
C VAL A 241 14.02 18.14 -0.57
N VAL A 242 14.89 18.85 -1.29
CA VAL A 242 15.60 20.00 -0.74
C VAL A 242 14.66 21.19 -0.92
N ASP A 243 13.94 21.52 0.16
CA ASP A 243 13.22 22.79 0.37
C ASP A 243 11.89 23.02 -0.37
N TYR A 244 10.84 22.34 0.11
CA TYR A 244 9.44 22.59 -0.23
C TYR A 244 8.95 24.00 0.16
N LYS A 245 9.54 24.63 1.20
CA LYS A 245 9.08 25.93 1.69
C LYS A 245 9.44 27.06 0.71
N ARG A 246 10.61 27.01 0.08
CA ARG A 246 11.03 28.01 -0.93
C ARG A 246 10.24 27.97 -2.23
N LEU A 247 9.86 26.78 -2.72
CA LEU A 247 9.12 26.65 -3.98
C LEU A 247 7.66 27.07 -3.83
N PHE A 248 6.99 26.63 -2.76
CA PHE A 248 5.62 27.07 -2.44
C PHE A 248 5.54 28.58 -2.14
N ALA A 249 6.61 29.19 -1.61
CA ALA A 249 6.66 30.64 -1.46
C ALA A 249 6.79 31.38 -2.81
N LYS A 250 7.28 30.76 -3.89
CA LYS A 250 7.40 31.42 -5.21
C LYS A 250 6.19 31.20 -6.11
N SER A 251 5.47 30.09 -5.94
CA SER A 251 4.28 29.73 -6.74
C SER A 251 2.94 30.14 -6.12
N ARG A 252 2.94 30.80 -4.96
CA ARG A 252 1.71 31.38 -4.40
C ARG A 252 1.16 32.44 -5.37
N PRO A 253 -0.12 32.37 -5.76
CA PRO A 253 -0.73 33.42 -6.55
C PRO A 253 -0.61 34.74 -5.79
N ARG A 254 -0.28 35.79 -6.55
CA ARG A 254 -0.10 37.13 -6.04
C ARG A 254 -1.33 37.95 -6.38
N ASP A 255 -1.72 38.85 -5.49
CA ASP A 255 -2.72 39.87 -5.84
C ASP A 255 -2.14 40.81 -6.92
N GLU A 256 -2.99 41.68 -7.47
CA GLU A 256 -2.59 42.69 -8.47
C GLU A 256 -1.49 43.64 -7.96
N LYS A 257 -1.24 43.64 -6.64
CA LYS A 257 -0.20 44.43 -5.96
C LYS A 257 1.05 43.59 -5.63
N GLY A 258 1.14 42.37 -6.15
CA GLY A 258 2.31 41.49 -6.01
C GLY A 258 2.45 40.81 -4.64
N ARG A 259 1.46 40.89 -3.74
CA ARG A 259 1.48 40.29 -2.40
C ARG A 259 0.92 38.89 -2.42
N PHE A 260 1.41 38.01 -1.55
CA PHE A 260 0.92 36.64 -1.47
C PHE A 260 -0.53 36.58 -1.01
N ILE A 261 -1.37 35.90 -1.81
CA ILE A 261 -2.75 35.62 -1.41
C ILE A 261 -2.70 34.62 -0.24
N PRO A 262 -3.33 34.91 0.92
CA PRO A 262 -3.38 33.99 2.04
C PRO A 262 -4.08 32.68 1.67
N LEU A 263 -3.51 31.55 2.08
CA LEU A 263 -4.17 30.25 1.96
C LEU A 263 -5.40 30.28 2.87
N ARG A 264 -6.62 30.20 2.31
CA ARG A 264 -7.82 29.95 3.11
C ARG A 264 -7.61 28.63 3.84
N GLN A 265 -7.55 28.69 5.17
CA GLN A 265 -7.70 27.49 5.98
C GLN A 265 -9.13 27.03 5.79
N ASN A 266 -9.35 26.03 4.93
CA ASN A 266 -10.64 25.35 4.91
C ASN A 266 -10.70 24.45 6.15
N SER A 267 -11.09 25.05 7.27
CA SER A 267 -11.86 24.37 8.29
C SER A 267 -13.18 23.91 7.66
N CYS A 268 -13.61 22.68 7.98
CA CYS A 268 -14.96 22.18 7.74
C CYS A 268 -16.03 23.27 7.93
N GLY A 269 -17.01 23.34 7.02
CA GLY A 269 -18.28 24.03 7.28
C GLY A 269 -18.85 24.80 6.08
N ALA A 270 -19.94 24.26 5.52
CA ALA A 270 -21.18 24.94 5.14
C ALA A 270 -21.12 26.36 4.53
N LYS A 271 -21.54 26.49 3.25
CA LYS A 271 -22.87 26.97 2.82
C LYS A 271 -22.82 27.38 1.34
N LEU A 272 -23.77 26.85 0.58
CA LEU A 272 -24.27 27.45 -0.66
C LEU A 272 -25.02 28.75 -0.31
N LEU A 273 -24.88 29.75 -1.17
CA LEU A 273 -25.70 30.94 -1.49
C LEU A 273 -24.71 31.97 -2.07
N GLU A 274 -24.89 32.58 -3.25
CA GLU A 274 -26.08 32.77 -4.11
C GLU A 274 -25.86 32.22 -5.53
#